data_AF-A0A0H5C1H3-F1
#
_entry.id   AF-A0A0H5C1H3-F1
#
_cell.length_a   1.000
_cell.length_b   1.000
_cell.length_c   1.000
_cell.angle_alpha   90.00
_cell.angle_beta   90.00
_cell.angle_gamma   90.00
#
_symmetry.space_group_name_H-M   'P 1'
#
loop_
_entity.id
_entity.type
_entity.pdbx_description
1 polymer ?
#
loop_
_entity_poly.entity_id
_entity_poly.type
_entity_poly.pdbx_seq_one_letter_code
_entity_poly.pdbx_strand_id
1 'polypeptide(L)'
;MPMFKTLQSNPGIITLFHTLGKPSTPLLKTLLSAANPHSSPDFKKEEEGSRRSLWSYISKGKNEPPQLEKFQVEEIRDALPTYDQLNLLKSFAQSDSEQLKIFTKVFPHFVNPDSKIVIPEELESVELGVDKFTELNNQGDFNPPLVVDWEKGHIANDSKTLQHLLKPYQ
;
A
#
# COMPACT_ATOMS: atom_id res chain seq x y z
N MET A 1 -10.13 21.58 35.40
CA MET A 1 -10.49 20.81 34.20
C MET A 1 -9.53 21.17 33.07
N PRO A 2 -8.40 20.46 32.91
CA PRO A 2 -7.67 20.39 31.65
C PRO A 2 -7.99 19.02 31.00
N MET A 3 -7.85 18.72 29.72
CA MET A 3 -6.96 19.22 28.68
C MET A 3 -7.52 18.58 27.38
N PHE A 4 -7.44 19.31 26.27
CA PHE A 4 -7.75 18.88 24.91
C PHE A 4 -7.37 17.41 24.63
N LYS A 5 -8.37 16.51 24.63
CA LYS A 5 -8.26 15.17 24.01
C LYS A 5 -8.51 15.26 22.51
N THR A 6 -7.86 16.21 21.84
CA THR A 6 -7.67 16.16 20.39
C THR A 6 -6.22 15.78 20.16
N LEU A 7 -5.85 14.58 20.63
CA LEU A 7 -4.79 13.83 19.97
C LEU A 7 -5.31 13.59 18.56
N GLN A 8 -4.95 14.51 17.67
CA GLN A 8 -4.42 14.29 16.33
C GLN A 8 -4.05 12.81 16.06
N SER A 9 -5.01 11.89 16.07
CA SER A 9 -4.83 10.56 15.53
C SER A 9 -4.88 10.74 14.02
N ASN A 10 -3.75 11.10 13.42
CA ASN A 10 -3.61 10.99 12.00
C ASN A 10 -3.74 9.47 11.70
N PRO A 11 -4.75 9.03 10.95
CA PRO A 11 -4.84 7.62 10.59
C PRO A 11 -3.60 7.28 9.76
N GLY A 12 -2.81 6.29 10.20
CA GLY A 12 -1.64 5.84 9.47
C GLY A 12 -1.98 5.48 8.03
N ILE A 13 -1.04 5.65 7.11
CA ILE A 13 -1.27 5.42 5.68
C ILE A 13 -0.73 4.04 5.30
N ILE A 14 -1.61 3.20 4.76
CA ILE A 14 -1.24 1.93 4.15
C ILE A 14 -1.37 2.05 2.64
N THR A 15 -0.24 2.00 1.94
CA THR A 15 -0.20 2.12 0.48
C THR A 15 -0.14 0.74 -0.16
N LEU A 16 -0.98 0.48 -1.16
CA LEU A 16 -0.96 -0.71 -1.99
C LEU A 16 -0.51 -0.35 -3.41
N PHE A 17 0.59 -0.95 -3.84
CA PHE A 17 1.05 -0.96 -5.22
C PHE A 17 0.56 -2.22 -5.92
N HIS A 18 -0.13 -2.07 -7.06
CA HIS A 18 -0.57 -3.20 -7.87
C HIS A 18 -0.68 -2.86 -9.36
N THR A 19 -0.83 -3.91 -10.18
CA THR A 19 -1.03 -3.79 -11.63
C THR A 19 -2.45 -4.12 -12.05
N LEU A 20 -2.87 -3.59 -13.21
CA LEU A 20 -4.11 -4.02 -13.86
C LEU A 20 -4.07 -5.49 -14.31
N GLY A 21 -2.89 -6.00 -14.69
CA GLY A 21 -2.70 -7.38 -15.15
C GLY A 21 -2.80 -8.44 -14.04
N LYS A 22 -2.55 -8.09 -12.78
CA LYS A 22 -2.68 -8.97 -11.61
C LYS A 22 -3.54 -8.28 -10.55
N PRO A 23 -4.89 -8.41 -10.61
CA PRO A 23 -5.78 -7.70 -9.71
C PRO A 23 -5.57 -8.13 -8.26
N SER A 24 -5.04 -7.24 -7.43
CA SER A 24 -4.87 -7.37 -5.97
C SER A 24 -6.20 -7.25 -5.20
N THR A 25 -7.33 -7.47 -5.89
CA THR A 25 -8.70 -7.38 -5.34
C THR A 25 -8.91 -8.11 -4.02
N PRO A 26 -8.33 -9.30 -3.72
CA PRO A 26 -8.49 -9.90 -2.39
C PRO A 26 -7.79 -9.12 -1.28
N LEU A 27 -6.60 -8.56 -1.55
CA LEU A 27 -5.84 -7.76 -0.58
C LEU A 27 -6.51 -6.41 -0.35
N LEU A 28 -6.96 -5.74 -1.41
CA LEU A 28 -7.75 -4.51 -1.32
C LEU A 28 -9.01 -4.69 -0.49
N LYS A 29 -9.77 -5.76 -0.74
CA LYS A 29 -10.98 -6.06 0.05
C LYS A 29 -10.65 -6.25 1.53
N THR A 30 -9.57 -6.97 1.82
CA THR A 30 -9.14 -7.22 3.19
C THR A 30 -8.72 -5.92 3.87
N LEU A 31 -7.94 -5.07 3.19
CA LEU A 31 -7.52 -3.75 3.68
C LEU A 31 -8.71 -2.84 3.96
N LEU A 32 -9.63 -2.68 3.00
CA LEU A 32 -10.81 -1.83 3.15
C LEU A 32 -11.73 -2.35 4.27
N SER A 33 -11.90 -3.66 4.39
CA SER A 33 -12.69 -4.26 5.49
C SER A 33 -12.03 -4.07 6.86
N ALA A 34 -10.70 -4.05 6.92
CA ALA A 34 -9.96 -3.83 8.16
C ALA A 34 -9.90 -2.35 8.54
N ALA A 35 -9.87 -1.45 7.55
CA ALA A 35 -9.96 0.00 7.76
C ALA A 35 -11.33 0.39 8.32
N ASN A 36 -12.40 -0.18 7.74
CA ASN A 36 -13.79 0.12 8.06
C ASN A 36 -14.63 -1.17 8.21
N PRO A 37 -14.67 -1.80 9.39
CA PRO A 37 -15.41 -3.05 9.61
C PRO A 37 -16.93 -2.91 9.48
N HIS A 38 -17.48 -1.68 9.51
CA HIS A 38 -18.91 -1.39 9.40
C HIS A 38 -19.35 -0.79 8.06
N SER A 39 -18.43 -0.46 7.14
CA SER A 39 -18.79 -0.03 5.79
C SER A 39 -18.96 -1.26 4.89
N SER A 40 -20.17 -1.48 4.39
CA SER A 40 -20.41 -2.50 3.37
C SER A 40 -19.64 -2.13 2.10
N PRO A 41 -18.82 -3.03 1.51
CA PRO A 41 -18.17 -2.75 0.24
C PRO A 41 -19.22 -2.87 -0.87
N ASP A 42 -19.88 -1.76 -1.21
CA ASP A 42 -20.68 -1.64 -2.43
C ASP A 42 -19.72 -1.66 -3.63
N PHE A 43 -19.31 -2.86 -4.07
CA PHE A 43 -18.68 -3.05 -5.39
C PHE A 43 -19.76 -2.87 -6.46
N LYS A 44 -20.06 -1.62 -6.81
CA LYS A 44 -20.69 -1.36 -8.10
C LYS A 44 -19.62 -1.46 -9.17
N LYS A 45 -19.82 -2.40 -10.11
CA LYS A 45 -19.15 -2.44 -11.42
C LYS A 45 -19.24 -1.04 -12.04
N GLU A 46 -18.14 -0.33 -12.17
CA GLU A 46 -18.07 0.87 -13.00
C GLU A 46 -17.58 0.47 -14.39
N GLU A 47 -18.51 0.55 -15.35
CA GLU A 47 -18.16 0.81 -16.75
C GLU A 47 -17.49 2.18 -16.87
N GLU A 48 -16.68 2.30 -17.91
CA GLU A 48 -15.74 3.36 -18.26
C GLU A 48 -16.17 4.80 -17.94
N GLY A 49 -15.19 5.59 -17.49
CA GLY A 49 -15.15 7.02 -17.79
C GLY A 49 -15.27 7.96 -16.60
N SER A 50 -14.15 8.65 -16.34
CA SER A 50 -14.10 9.99 -15.76
C SER A 50 -14.51 10.19 -14.29
N ARG A 51 -13.51 10.64 -13.52
CA ARG A 51 -13.63 11.45 -12.30
C ARG A 51 -14.36 10.75 -11.15
N ARG A 52 -13.57 10.03 -10.32
CA ARG A 52 -13.92 9.66 -8.94
C ARG A 52 -14.32 10.93 -8.18
N SER A 53 -15.62 11.18 -8.19
CA SER A 53 -16.25 12.37 -7.65
C SER A 53 -16.73 12.04 -6.24
N LEU A 54 -16.49 12.98 -5.34
CA LEU A 54 -16.68 12.98 -3.89
C LEU A 54 -18.15 12.80 -3.42
N TRP A 55 -18.98 12.09 -4.17
CA TRP A 55 -20.45 12.00 -3.98
C TRP A 55 -20.95 10.74 -3.27
N SER A 56 -20.11 9.73 -3.02
CA SER A 56 -20.55 8.55 -2.25
C SER A 56 -20.83 8.85 -0.77
N TYR A 57 -20.32 9.98 -0.24
CA TYR A 57 -20.53 10.39 1.15
C TYR A 57 -21.88 11.10 1.40
N ILE A 58 -22.60 11.56 0.35
CA ILE A 58 -23.79 12.41 0.54
C ILE A 58 -25.12 11.61 0.51
N SER A 59 -25.15 10.39 0.00
CA SER A 59 -26.43 9.67 -0.23
C SER A 59 -26.86 8.67 0.84
N LYS A 60 -26.27 8.65 2.05
CA LYS A 60 -26.80 7.83 3.16
C LYS A 60 -27.02 8.69 4.39
N GLY A 61 -28.22 9.28 4.46
CA GLY A 61 -28.78 9.80 5.70
C GLY A 61 -28.95 8.67 6.72
N LYS A 62 -27.96 8.49 7.58
CA LYS A 62 -28.08 7.89 8.90
C LYS A 62 -27.12 8.62 9.82
N ASN A 63 -27.67 9.14 10.91
CA ASN A 63 -26.99 9.90 11.96
C ASN A 63 -26.06 8.97 12.76
N GLU A 64 -24.96 8.52 12.17
CA GLU A 64 -23.85 7.92 12.91
C GLU A 64 -22.67 8.91 12.85
N PRO A 65 -22.04 9.24 13.99
CA PRO A 65 -20.86 10.08 13.99
C PRO A 65 -19.80 9.41 13.09
N PRO A 66 -19.02 10.18 12.30
CA PRO A 66 -17.97 9.61 11.47
C PRO A 66 -17.02 8.83 12.39
N GLN A 67 -17.08 7.50 12.31
CA GLN A 67 -16.12 6.65 13.02
C GLN A 67 -14.75 6.96 12.41
N LEU A 68 -13.79 7.32 13.26
CA LEU A 68 -12.43 7.57 12.84
C LEU A 68 -11.88 6.28 12.23
N GLU A 69 -11.54 6.33 10.94
CA GLU A 69 -10.89 5.22 10.25
C GLU A 69 -9.61 4.85 11.01
N LYS A 70 -9.34 3.56 11.18
CA LYS A 70 -8.14 3.10 11.90
C LYS A 70 -6.85 3.46 11.14
N PHE A 71 -6.93 3.48 9.82
CA PHE A 71 -5.86 3.82 8.88
C PHE A 71 -6.49 4.19 7.53
N GLN A 72 -5.78 4.95 6.71
CA GLN A 72 -6.16 5.28 5.33
C GLN A 72 -5.51 4.30 4.35
N VAL A 73 -6.25 3.90 3.32
CA VAL A 73 -5.74 3.01 2.26
C VAL A 73 -5.49 3.83 1.00
N GLU A 74 -4.24 3.88 0.56
CA GLU A 74 -3.83 4.50 -0.70
C GLU A 74 -3.61 3.43 -1.76
N GLU A 75 -4.30 3.54 -2.90
CA GLU A 75 -4.17 2.60 -4.01
C GLU A 75 -3.35 3.24 -5.14
N ILE A 76 -2.16 2.69 -5.39
CA ILE A 76 -1.26 3.11 -6.47
C ILE A 76 -1.28 2.03 -7.56
N ARG A 77 -1.73 2.44 -8.74
CA ARG A 77 -1.91 1.58 -9.92
C ARG A 77 -0.82 1.81 -10.92
N ASP A 78 -0.27 0.71 -11.44
CA ASP A 78 0.70 0.68 -12.53
C ASP A 78 1.87 1.68 -12.33
N ALA A 79 2.33 1.77 -11.08
CA ALA A 79 3.45 2.62 -10.69
C ALA A 79 4.32 1.91 -9.65
N LEU A 80 5.59 2.31 -9.63
CA LEU A 80 6.60 1.83 -8.69
C LEU A 80 6.71 2.78 -7.50
N PRO A 81 7.15 2.28 -6.33
CA PRO A 81 7.58 3.17 -5.26
C PRO A 81 8.70 4.08 -5.75
N THR A 82 8.68 5.34 -5.31
CA THR A 82 9.73 6.32 -5.61
C THR A 82 11.07 5.91 -5.04
N TYR A 83 12.18 6.50 -5.51
CA TYR A 83 13.51 6.20 -4.98
C TYR A 83 13.58 6.38 -3.45
N ASP A 84 13.02 7.46 -2.93
CA ASP A 84 12.94 7.72 -1.48
C ASP A 84 12.10 6.65 -0.77
N GLN A 85 10.96 6.26 -1.35
CA GLN A 85 10.14 5.16 -0.83
C GLN A 85 10.88 3.82 -0.85
N LEU A 86 11.67 3.53 -1.89
CA LEU A 86 12.51 2.33 -1.97
C LEU A 86 13.60 2.34 -0.90
N ASN A 87 14.21 3.49 -0.62
CA ASN A 87 15.17 3.63 0.48
C ASN A 87 14.52 3.38 1.85
N LEU A 88 13.29 3.84 2.06
CA LEU A 88 12.52 3.51 3.25
C LEU A 88 12.20 2.01 3.32
N LEU A 89 11.73 1.41 2.23
CA LEU A 89 11.45 -0.03 2.15
C LEU A 89 12.70 -0.88 2.41
N LYS A 90 13.87 -0.43 1.95
CA LYS A 90 15.16 -1.04 2.24
C LYS A 90 15.46 -1.03 3.74
N SER A 91 15.17 0.07 4.43
CA SER A 91 15.34 0.14 5.89
C SER A 91 14.42 -0.84 6.63
N PHE A 92 13.17 -1.00 6.16
CA PHE A 92 12.21 -1.94 6.72
C PHE A 92 12.63 -3.40 6.49
N ALA A 93 13.05 -3.72 5.27
CA ALA A 93 13.54 -5.04 4.91
C ALA A 93 14.83 -5.44 5.66
N GLN A 94 15.67 -4.48 6.05
CA GLN A 94 16.85 -4.73 6.88
C GLN A 94 16.51 -4.96 8.36
N SER A 95 15.34 -4.55 8.82
CA SER A 95 14.93 -4.68 10.22
C SER A 95 14.53 -6.11 10.59
N ASP A 96 13.97 -6.88 9.64
CA ASP A 96 13.44 -8.21 9.87
C ASP A 96 13.68 -9.15 8.67
N SER A 97 14.07 -10.39 8.96
CA SER A 97 14.25 -11.45 7.97
C SER A 97 12.96 -11.79 7.22
N GLU A 98 11.79 -11.71 7.88
CA GLU A 98 10.52 -11.92 7.17
C GLU A 98 10.27 -10.82 6.14
N GLN A 99 10.52 -9.57 6.50
CA GLN A 99 10.40 -8.44 5.60
C GLN A 99 11.40 -8.52 4.45
N LEU A 100 12.64 -8.96 4.71
CA LEU A 100 13.62 -9.19 3.65
C LEU A 100 13.11 -10.20 2.62
N LYS A 101 12.50 -11.31 3.06
CA LYS A 101 11.91 -12.31 2.15
C LYS A 101 10.78 -11.73 1.32
N ILE A 102 9.94 -10.87 1.91
CA ILE A 102 8.86 -10.18 1.21
C ILE A 102 9.46 -9.23 0.16
N PHE A 103 10.46 -8.45 0.54
CA PHE A 103 11.17 -7.54 -0.35
C PHE A 103 11.81 -8.29 -1.52
N THR A 104 12.53 -9.40 -1.30
CA THR A 104 13.12 -10.22 -2.38
C THR A 104 12.07 -10.81 -3.31
N LYS A 105 10.89 -11.17 -2.80
CA LYS A 105 9.79 -11.68 -3.65
C LYS A 105 9.21 -10.60 -4.56
N VAL A 106 9.13 -9.37 -4.06
CA VAL A 106 8.57 -8.22 -4.79
C VAL A 106 9.62 -7.61 -5.72
N PHE A 107 10.88 -7.56 -5.30
CA PHE A 107 12.01 -6.97 -6.01
C PHE A 107 13.18 -7.95 -6.11
N PRO A 108 13.08 -8.98 -6.96
CA PRO A 108 14.11 -10.03 -7.04
C PRO A 108 15.47 -9.49 -7.50
N HIS A 109 15.49 -8.51 -8.42
CA HIS A 109 16.73 -7.97 -8.98
C HIS A 109 17.40 -6.89 -8.11
N PHE A 110 16.71 -6.36 -7.08
CA PHE A 110 17.31 -5.41 -6.13
C PHE A 110 18.03 -6.08 -4.97
N VAL A 111 18.13 -7.40 -4.96
CA VAL A 111 18.78 -8.17 -3.89
C VAL A 111 19.95 -8.97 -4.46
N ASN A 112 21.15 -8.65 -3.99
CA ASN A 112 22.36 -9.41 -4.34
C ASN A 112 22.36 -10.78 -3.63
N PRO A 113 23.15 -11.76 -4.12
CA PRO A 113 23.29 -13.09 -3.48
C PRO A 113 23.71 -13.03 -2.00
N ASP A 114 24.40 -11.96 -1.59
CA ASP A 114 24.77 -11.70 -0.19
C ASP A 114 23.62 -11.12 0.65
N SER A 115 22.37 -11.19 0.15
CA SER A 115 21.17 -10.60 0.79
C SER A 115 21.26 -9.08 1.01
N LYS A 116 22.17 -8.41 0.32
CA LYS A 116 22.33 -6.96 0.36
C LYS A 116 21.40 -6.31 -0.67
N ILE A 117 20.53 -5.43 -0.19
CA ILE A 117 19.63 -4.64 -1.04
C ILE A 117 20.44 -3.55 -1.74
N VAL A 118 20.47 -3.61 -3.07
CA VAL A 118 21.12 -2.63 -3.96
C VAL A 118 20.04 -2.03 -4.83
N ILE A 119 19.72 -0.76 -4.56
CA ILE A 119 18.79 0.02 -5.36
C ILE A 119 19.64 0.76 -6.40
N PRO A 120 19.37 0.60 -7.71
CA PRO A 120 20.09 1.33 -8.74
C PRO A 120 19.95 2.86 -8.56
N GLU A 121 21.07 3.59 -8.55
CA GLU A 121 21.09 5.07 -8.47
C GLU A 121 20.41 5.72 -9.68
N GLU A 122 20.30 5.00 -10.79
CA GLU A 122 19.53 5.40 -11.98
C GLU A 122 18.02 5.60 -11.71
N LEU A 123 17.52 5.18 -10.56
CA LEU A 123 16.15 5.45 -10.11
C LEU A 123 16.00 6.79 -9.40
N GLU A 124 17.10 7.39 -8.93
CA GLU A 124 17.11 8.71 -8.26
C GLU A 124 16.90 9.86 -9.24
N SER A 125 17.49 9.74 -10.44
CA SER A 125 17.52 10.81 -11.45
C SER A 125 16.39 10.74 -12.47
N VAL A 126 15.62 9.65 -12.47
CA VAL A 126 14.53 9.45 -13.42
C VAL A 126 13.24 9.82 -12.71
N GLU A 127 12.56 10.88 -13.19
CA GLU A 127 11.13 11.03 -12.93
C GLU A 127 10.50 9.70 -13.35
N LEU A 128 10.05 8.90 -12.37
CA LEU A 128 9.54 7.55 -12.57
C LEU A 128 8.20 7.63 -13.33
N GLY A 129 8.30 7.91 -14.62
CA GLY A 129 7.19 7.93 -15.55
C GLY A 129 6.65 6.51 -15.76
N VAL A 130 5.41 6.46 -16.22
CA VAL A 130 4.66 5.23 -16.54
C VAL A 130 5.42 4.30 -17.50
N ASP A 131 6.32 4.85 -18.31
CA ASP A 131 7.12 4.10 -19.27
C ASP A 131 8.15 3.18 -18.61
N LYS A 132 8.84 3.65 -17.56
CA LYS A 132 9.83 2.86 -16.81
C LYS A 132 9.17 1.80 -15.93
N PHE A 133 7.95 2.05 -15.47
CA PHE A 133 7.12 1.04 -14.81
C PHE A 133 6.88 -0.16 -15.73
N THR A 134 6.48 0.11 -16.96
CA THR A 134 6.16 -0.94 -17.95
C THR A 134 7.42 -1.73 -18.29
N GLU A 135 8.56 -1.06 -18.44
CA GLU A 135 9.86 -1.70 -18.69
C GLU A 135 10.29 -2.63 -17.55
N LEU A 136 10.30 -2.14 -16.31
CA LEU A 136 10.71 -2.91 -15.13
C LEU A 136 9.74 -4.06 -14.80
N ASN A 137 8.43 -3.87 -15.00
CA ASN A 137 7.45 -4.93 -14.86
C ASN A 137 7.63 -6.02 -15.94
N ASN A 138 8.00 -5.64 -17.17
CA ASN A 138 8.31 -6.59 -18.25
C ASN A 138 9.65 -7.31 -18.04
N GLN A 139 10.63 -6.64 -17.44
CA GLN A 139 11.92 -7.23 -17.06
C GLN A 139 11.81 -8.12 -15.81
N GLY A 140 10.67 -8.08 -15.10
CA GLY A 140 10.43 -8.88 -13.90
C GLY A 140 11.12 -8.32 -12.65
N ASP A 141 11.55 -7.05 -12.69
CA ASP A 141 12.18 -6.35 -11.57
C ASP A 141 11.19 -6.01 -10.46
N PHE A 142 9.91 -5.92 -10.80
CA PHE A 142 8.82 -5.70 -9.86
C PHE A 142 7.72 -6.74 -10.03
N ASN A 143 7.47 -7.49 -8.97
CA ASN A 143 6.41 -8.48 -8.90
C ASN A 143 5.32 -8.00 -7.91
N PRO A 144 4.31 -7.26 -8.38
CA PRO A 144 3.19 -6.84 -7.55
C PRO A 144 2.36 -8.06 -7.10
N PRO A 145 1.61 -7.96 -5.99
CA PRO A 145 1.29 -6.74 -5.23
C PRO A 145 2.24 -6.45 -4.05
N LEU A 146 2.36 -5.18 -3.67
CA LEU A 146 3.11 -4.72 -2.50
C LEU A 146 2.22 -3.82 -1.64
N VAL A 147 2.02 -4.18 -0.38
CA VAL A 147 1.37 -3.38 0.66
C VAL A 147 2.45 -2.85 1.60
N VAL A 148 2.38 -1.57 1.93
CA VAL A 148 3.35 -0.90 2.80
C VAL A 148 2.60 -0.13 3.87
N ASP A 149 2.93 -0.38 5.12
CA ASP A 149 2.59 0.49 6.25
C ASP A 149 3.80 1.38 6.55
N TRP A 150 3.71 2.65 6.18
CA TRP A 150 4.81 3.60 6.33
C TRP A 150 5.03 4.03 7.78
N GLU A 151 3.99 3.99 8.63
CA GLU A 151 4.10 4.40 10.02
C GLU A 151 4.72 3.30 10.88
N LYS A 152 4.32 2.05 10.66
CA LYS A 152 4.82 0.89 11.42
C LYS A 152 6.03 0.22 10.77
N GLY A 153 6.39 0.63 9.54
CA GLY A 153 7.56 0.10 8.82
C GLY A 153 7.42 -1.37 8.48
N HIS A 154 6.23 -1.80 8.06
CA HIS A 154 5.92 -3.18 7.72
C HIS A 154 5.49 -3.30 6.26
N ILE A 155 5.90 -4.39 5.62
CA ILE A 155 5.53 -4.70 4.24
C ILE A 155 4.82 -6.05 4.13
N ALA A 156 3.93 -6.17 3.15
CA ALA A 156 3.21 -7.41 2.84
C ALA A 156 3.01 -7.57 1.33
N ASN A 157 2.94 -8.81 0.88
CA ASN A 157 2.73 -9.18 -0.52
C ASN A 157 1.60 -10.23 -0.69
N ASP A 158 1.22 -10.91 0.40
CA ASP A 158 0.30 -12.05 0.41
C ASP A 158 -0.74 -11.86 1.52
N SER A 159 -1.87 -12.59 1.47
CA SER A 159 -2.91 -12.48 2.50
C SER A 159 -2.41 -12.84 3.91
N LYS A 160 -1.44 -13.76 4.00
CA LYS A 160 -0.81 -14.13 5.28
C LYS A 160 -0.01 -12.96 5.85
N THR A 161 0.92 -12.39 5.06
CA THR A 161 1.75 -11.27 5.50
C THR A 161 0.91 -10.02 5.76
N LEU A 162 -0.18 -9.84 5.01
CA LEU A 162 -1.15 -8.77 5.25
C LEU A 162 -1.85 -8.90 6.61
N GLN A 163 -2.25 -10.11 7.03
CA GLN A 163 -2.84 -10.30 8.36
C GLN A 163 -1.85 -9.93 9.47
N HIS A 164 -0.57 -10.27 9.30
CA HIS A 164 0.48 -9.87 10.24
C HIS A 164 0.64 -8.35 10.31
N LEU A 165 0.63 -7.68 9.16
CA LEU A 165 0.68 -6.22 9.05
C LEU A 165 -0.52 -5.56 9.75
N LEU A 166 -1.72 -6.15 9.64
CA LEU A 166 -2.95 -5.62 10.22
C LEU A 166 -3.14 -5.90 11.73
N LYS A 167 -2.38 -6.83 12.33
CA LYS A 167 -2.47 -7.15 13.77
C LYS A 167 -2.51 -5.94 14.71
N PRO A 168 -1.66 -4.91 14.54
CA PRO A 168 -1.63 -3.79 15.46
C PRO A 168 -2.77 -2.78 15.21
N TYR A 169 -3.70 -3.08 14.31
CA TYR A 169 -4.94 -2.32 14.10
C TYR A 169 -6.20 -3.12 14.50
N GLN A 170 -6.07 -4.37 14.92
CA GLN A 170 -7.19 -5.19 15.40
C GLN A 170 -7.45 -4.90 16.88
#